data_AF-A0A970H2B4-F1
#
_entry.id   AF-A0A970H2B4-F1
#
_cell.length_a   1.000
_cell.length_b   1.000
_cell.length_c   1.000
_cell.angle_alpha   90.00
_cell.angle_beta   90.00
_cell.angle_gamma   90.00
#
_symmetry.space_group_name_H-M   'P 1'
#
loop_
_entity.id
_entity.type
_entity.pdbx_description
1 polymer ?
#
loop_
_entity_poly.entity_id
_entity_poly.type
_entity_poly.pdbx_seq_one_letter_code
_entity_poly.pdbx_strand_id
1 'polypeptide(L)'
;MLSAIVGINWGDEGKGRMVDLLSSGYDVIVRYQGGNNAGHTVVNDKGKFILNLLPSGILRDTTVNVMGNGMVIDLEHLCKEIRSLADKGIKVAPSNLIISDRATICMPFHRLQDVLEEKRLADKKYGSTQRGIAPVYADKYIKKGIRMGDLLNFETLYDKVKDILEWKNLMLSGYSCEEIELGAMMEWLETYGLPLVPFVQDVTEYMVKAVREKKNIMFEAQLGAHKEHPFQAGMPRP
;
A
#
# COMPACT_ATOMS: atom_id res chain seq x y z
N MET A 1 6.09 23.99 5.17
CA MET A 1 7.19 23.24 5.82
C MET A 1 7.22 21.83 5.25
N LEU A 2 8.39 21.22 5.03
CA LEU A 2 8.52 19.83 4.61
C LEU A 2 9.21 19.04 5.72
N SER A 3 8.66 17.88 6.10
CA SER A 3 9.24 17.05 7.16
C SER A 3 9.03 15.58 6.89
N ALA A 4 9.95 14.73 7.35
CA ALA A 4 9.86 13.29 7.20
C ALA A 4 10.01 12.62 8.56
N ILE A 5 9.16 11.63 8.84
CA ILE A 5 9.29 10.74 9.99
C ILE A 5 9.75 9.39 9.46
N VAL A 6 11.00 9.04 9.81
CA VAL A 6 11.68 7.83 9.36
C VAL A 6 12.04 6.96 10.55
N GLY A 7 12.05 5.64 10.34
CA GLY A 7 12.53 4.69 11.33
C GLY A 7 14.00 4.43 11.09
N ILE A 8 14.82 4.46 12.13
CA ILE A 8 16.27 4.25 11.99
C ILE A 8 16.69 2.79 12.17
N ASN A 9 15.78 1.92 12.64
CA ASN A 9 16.06 0.53 12.98
C ASN A 9 15.25 -0.43 12.09
N TRP A 10 14.61 -1.44 12.69
CA TRP A 10 13.89 -2.54 12.04
C TRP A 10 12.37 -2.33 11.95
N GLY A 11 11.85 -1.13 12.17
CA GLY A 11 10.47 -0.78 11.82
C GLY A 11 9.47 -0.62 12.98
N ASP A 12 9.81 -1.02 14.21
CA ASP A 12 8.94 -0.94 15.39
C ASP A 12 9.30 0.21 16.34
N GLU A 13 9.75 1.35 15.80
CA GLU A 13 10.24 2.50 16.58
C GLU A 13 9.12 3.43 17.07
N GLY A 14 7.85 3.06 16.92
CA GLY A 14 6.72 3.91 17.32
C GLY A 14 6.45 5.10 16.40
N LYS A 15 6.88 5.04 15.13
CA LYS A 15 6.68 6.11 14.13
C LYS A 15 5.24 6.61 14.04
N GLY A 16 4.26 5.71 14.01
CA GLY A 16 2.84 6.08 13.91
C GLY A 16 2.38 6.99 15.05
N ARG A 17 2.92 6.80 16.27
CA ARG A 17 2.64 7.67 17.42
C ARG A 17 3.28 9.06 17.25
N MET A 18 4.47 9.13 16.66
CA MET A 18 5.12 10.40 16.35
C MET A 18 4.38 11.16 15.24
N VAL A 19 3.91 10.46 14.21
CA VAL A 19 3.08 11.06 13.15
C VAL A 19 1.79 11.58 13.76
N ASP A 20 1.08 10.79 14.57
CA ASP A 20 -0.13 11.23 15.25
C ASP A 20 0.12 12.47 16.13
N LEU A 21 1.20 12.50 16.90
CA LEU A 21 1.55 13.65 17.74
C LEU A 21 1.87 14.91 16.92
N LEU A 22 2.68 14.78 15.87
CA LEU A 22 3.20 15.92 15.11
C LEU A 22 2.27 16.39 13.99
N SER A 23 1.32 15.55 13.57
CA SER A 23 0.43 15.79 12.43
C SER A 23 -0.53 16.96 12.61
N SER A 24 -0.75 17.48 13.82
CA SER A 24 -1.66 18.60 14.08
C SER A 24 -1.29 19.89 13.34
N GLY A 25 -0.02 20.07 12.97
CA GLY A 25 0.47 21.23 12.23
C GLY A 25 0.57 21.04 10.70
N TYR A 26 0.13 19.89 10.18
CA TYR A 26 0.34 19.50 8.78
C TYR A 26 -0.97 19.45 7.99
N ASP A 27 -0.94 20.10 6.82
CA ASP A 27 -2.03 20.10 5.86
C ASP A 27 -2.10 18.78 5.08
N VAL A 28 -0.94 18.16 4.82
CA VAL A 28 -0.82 16.96 4.00
C VAL A 28 0.08 15.92 4.66
N ILE A 29 -0.38 14.67 4.71
CA ILE A 29 0.40 13.53 5.18
C ILE A 29 0.52 12.49 4.08
N VAL A 30 1.75 12.14 3.74
CA VAL A 30 2.07 11.30 2.58
C VAL A 30 2.74 10.02 3.03
N ARG A 31 2.17 8.87 2.71
CA ARG A 31 2.93 7.62 2.66
C ARG A 31 3.48 7.41 1.25
N TYR A 32 4.75 7.07 1.16
CA TYR A 32 5.48 7.06 -0.10
C TYR A 32 6.02 5.68 -0.50
N GLN A 33 6.02 4.70 0.40
CA GLN A 33 6.51 3.35 0.17
C GLN A 33 5.77 2.34 1.04
N GLY A 34 5.91 1.06 0.70
CA GLY A 34 5.41 -0.08 1.46
C GLY A 34 3.98 -0.45 1.06
N GLY A 35 3.36 -1.32 1.84
CA GLY A 35 2.00 -1.80 1.60
C GLY A 35 1.22 -2.00 2.88
N ASN A 36 0.52 -3.12 3.05
CA ASN A 36 -0.18 -3.44 4.31
C ASN A 36 0.70 -4.24 5.28
N ASN A 37 2.02 -4.34 5.08
CA ASN A 37 2.93 -5.18 5.86
C ASN A 37 3.42 -4.60 7.19
N ALA A 38 3.15 -3.33 7.45
CA ALA A 38 3.27 -2.78 8.79
C ALA A 38 1.92 -2.22 9.21
N GLY A 39 1.70 -2.20 10.52
CA GLY A 39 0.56 -1.54 11.11
C GLY A 39 0.98 -0.74 12.31
N HIS A 40 0.28 0.35 12.58
CA HIS A 40 0.44 1.08 13.83
C HIS A 40 -0.93 1.28 14.48
N THR A 41 -0.94 1.21 15.81
CA THR A 41 -2.13 1.50 16.58
C THR A 41 -2.10 2.97 16.98
N VAL A 42 -3.16 3.71 16.65
CA VAL A 42 -3.40 5.05 17.16
C VAL A 42 -4.48 4.99 18.23
N VAL A 43 -4.25 5.67 19.34
CA VAL A 43 -5.24 5.84 20.42
C VAL A 43 -5.41 7.34 20.62
N ASN A 44 -6.60 7.83 20.36
CA ASN A 44 -6.98 9.23 20.54
C ASN A 44 -8.41 9.33 21.12
N ASP A 45 -8.93 10.55 21.22
CA ASP A 45 -10.27 10.81 21.77
C ASP A 45 -11.42 10.14 20.98
N LYS A 46 -11.17 9.77 19.72
CA LYS A 46 -12.12 9.04 18.86
C LYS A 46 -12.03 7.52 19.05
N GLY A 47 -11.08 7.02 19.84
CA GLY A 47 -10.92 5.61 20.19
C GLY A 47 -9.60 4.98 19.73
N LYS A 48 -9.60 3.64 19.62
CA LYS A 48 -8.44 2.83 19.19
C LYS A 48 -8.60 2.40 17.73
N PHE A 49 -7.61 2.74 16.91
CA PHE A 49 -7.56 2.47 15.48
C PHE A 49 -6.30 1.70 15.12
N ILE A 50 -6.41 0.75 14.20
CA ILE A 50 -5.28 0.02 13.64
C ILE A 50 -5.21 0.43 12.17
N LEU A 51 -4.11 1.06 11.78
CA LEU A 51 -3.89 1.55 10.42
C LEU A 51 -2.75 0.76 9.77
N ASN A 52 -2.92 0.36 8.51
CA ASN A 52 -1.96 -0.39 7.72
C ASN A 52 -1.62 0.31 6.40
N LEU A 53 -2.64 0.62 5.57
CA LEU A 53 -2.48 1.28 4.26
C LEU A 53 -2.84 2.76 4.29
N LEU A 54 -3.78 3.18 5.14
CA LEU A 54 -4.13 4.61 5.32
C LEU A 54 -3.12 5.39 6.19
N PRO A 55 -2.56 6.51 5.71
CA PRO A 55 -1.65 7.34 6.50
C PRO A 55 -2.26 7.72 7.86
N SER A 56 -1.42 7.90 8.89
CA SER A 56 -1.87 8.12 10.28
C SER A 56 -2.75 9.37 10.42
N GLY A 57 -2.57 10.35 9.53
CA GLY A 57 -3.34 11.58 9.46
C GLY A 57 -4.82 11.40 9.12
N ILE A 58 -5.26 10.21 8.70
CA ILE A 58 -6.64 9.97 8.27
C ILE A 58 -7.67 10.17 9.38
N LEU A 59 -7.23 10.15 10.64
CA LEU A 59 -8.06 10.38 11.82
C LEU A 59 -8.34 11.87 12.08
N ARG A 60 -7.68 12.77 11.33
CA ARG A 60 -7.80 14.23 11.43
C ARG A 60 -8.66 14.78 10.30
N ASP A 61 -9.60 15.64 10.66
CA ASP A 61 -10.56 16.21 9.70
C ASP A 61 -9.95 17.33 8.83
N THR A 62 -8.82 17.90 9.27
CA THR A 62 -8.14 19.04 8.62
C THR A 62 -7.01 18.63 7.67
N THR A 63 -6.69 17.33 7.58
CA THR A 63 -5.50 16.84 6.90
C THR A 63 -5.88 16.03 5.66
N VAL A 64 -5.23 16.31 4.53
CA VAL A 64 -5.32 15.46 3.33
C VAL A 64 -4.27 14.37 3.41
N ASN A 65 -4.70 13.13 3.17
CA ASN A 65 -3.86 11.94 3.24
C ASN A 65 -3.56 11.45 1.84
N VAL A 66 -2.30 11.18 1.56
CA VAL A 66 -1.81 10.79 0.24
C VAL A 66 -1.15 9.42 0.34
N MET A 67 -1.60 8.51 -0.51
CA MET A 67 -0.97 7.21 -0.76
C MET A 67 -0.18 7.29 -2.06
N GLY A 68 1.13 7.45 -1.96
CA GLY A 68 2.03 7.78 -3.06
C GLY A 68 2.35 6.63 -4.01
N ASN A 69 2.96 6.96 -5.15
CA ASN A 69 3.28 6.03 -6.24
C ASN A 69 4.30 4.93 -5.89
N GLY A 70 5.07 5.10 -4.81
CA GLY A 70 5.99 4.08 -4.33
C GLY A 70 5.31 2.95 -3.56
N MET A 71 4.05 3.13 -3.15
CA MET A 71 3.28 2.13 -2.40
C MET A 71 2.76 0.98 -3.27
N VAL A 72 2.43 -0.12 -2.59
CA VAL A 72 1.72 -1.28 -3.14
C VAL A 72 0.41 -1.48 -2.36
N ILE A 73 -0.72 -1.55 -3.06
CA ILE A 73 -2.06 -1.41 -2.47
C ILE A 73 -2.83 -2.72 -2.60
N ASP A 74 -3.10 -3.39 -1.50
CA ASP A 74 -4.09 -4.47 -1.43
C ASP A 74 -5.48 -3.82 -1.34
N LEU A 75 -6.29 -3.94 -2.40
CA LEU A 75 -7.60 -3.27 -2.51
C LEU A 75 -8.58 -3.78 -1.46
N GLU A 76 -8.63 -5.09 -1.27
CA GLU A 76 -9.50 -5.73 -0.28
C GLU A 76 -9.15 -5.27 1.13
N HIS A 77 -7.85 -5.24 1.46
CA HIS A 77 -7.39 -4.73 2.75
C HIS A 77 -7.76 -3.27 2.94
N LEU A 78 -7.53 -2.43 1.93
CA LEU A 78 -7.85 -1.00 2.00
C LEU A 78 -9.35 -0.75 2.18
N CYS A 79 -10.21 -1.44 1.42
CA CYS A 79 -11.66 -1.34 1.57
C CYS A 79 -12.13 -1.74 2.98
N LYS A 80 -11.57 -2.82 3.54
CA LYS A 80 -11.87 -3.26 4.92
C LYS A 80 -11.38 -2.26 5.95
N GLU A 81 -10.20 -1.68 5.74
CA GLU A 81 -9.62 -0.64 6.61
C GLU A 81 -10.50 0.63 6.60
N ILE A 82 -10.89 1.10 5.42
CA ILE A 82 -11.82 2.24 5.26
C ILE A 82 -13.16 1.96 5.94
N ARG A 83 -13.74 0.77 5.76
CA ARG A 83 -15.00 0.39 6.40
C ARG A 83 -14.89 0.39 7.94
N SER A 84 -13.82 -0.19 8.48
CA SER A 84 -13.54 -0.22 9.92
C SER A 84 -13.41 1.19 10.53
N LEU A 85 -12.88 2.15 9.76
CA LEU A 85 -12.85 3.56 10.15
C LEU A 85 -14.25 4.19 10.11
N ALA A 86 -15.02 3.94 9.05
CA ALA A 86 -16.38 4.45 8.89
C ALA A 86 -17.33 3.95 9.99
N ASP A 87 -17.22 2.67 10.39
CA ASP A 87 -18.00 2.07 11.48
C ASP A 87 -17.75 2.76 12.84
N LYS A 88 -16.62 3.46 12.97
CA LYS A 88 -16.22 4.24 14.14
C LYS A 88 -16.44 5.74 13.97
N GLY A 89 -17.17 6.15 12.92
CA GLY A 89 -17.50 7.55 12.65
C GLY A 89 -16.36 8.37 12.02
N ILE A 90 -15.27 7.74 11.56
CA ILE A 90 -14.21 8.42 10.83
C ILE A 90 -14.58 8.50 9.35
N LYS A 91 -14.69 9.73 8.83
CA LYS A 91 -15.02 9.95 7.42
C LYS A 91 -13.77 9.80 6.54
N VAL A 92 -13.82 8.87 5.60
CA VAL A 92 -12.83 8.74 4.52
C VAL A 92 -13.53 9.07 3.20
N ALA A 93 -13.05 10.11 2.52
CA ALA A 93 -13.65 10.62 1.29
C ALA A 93 -12.56 11.16 0.33
N PRO A 94 -12.86 11.32 -0.96
CA PRO A 94 -11.90 11.90 -1.92
C PRO A 94 -11.39 13.29 -1.56
N SER A 95 -12.05 14.00 -0.65
CA SER A 95 -11.61 15.30 -0.12
C SER A 95 -10.46 15.21 0.88
N ASN A 96 -10.28 14.06 1.55
CA ASN A 96 -9.24 13.86 2.58
C ASN A 96 -8.35 12.63 2.37
N LEU A 97 -8.60 11.84 1.32
CA LEU A 97 -7.74 10.75 0.87
C LEU A 97 -7.53 10.82 -0.63
N ILE A 98 -6.27 10.74 -1.05
CA ILE A 98 -5.83 10.70 -2.44
C ILE A 98 -4.92 9.47 -2.61
N ILE A 99 -5.19 8.66 -3.63
CA ILE A 99 -4.39 7.50 -4.00
C ILE A 99 -3.74 7.79 -5.35
N SER A 100 -2.42 7.58 -5.45
CA SER A 100 -1.72 7.78 -6.72
C SER A 100 -2.21 6.78 -7.76
N ASP A 101 -2.58 7.30 -8.93
CA ASP A 101 -2.73 6.57 -10.19
C ASP A 101 -1.56 5.62 -10.52
N ARG A 102 -0.35 5.94 -10.06
CA ARG A 102 0.87 5.16 -10.29
C ARG A 102 1.18 4.15 -9.19
N ALA A 103 0.42 4.11 -8.09
CA ALA A 103 0.57 3.09 -7.06
C ALA A 103 0.23 1.71 -7.64
N THR A 104 0.97 0.67 -7.24
CA THR A 104 0.82 -0.68 -7.81
C THR A 104 -0.18 -1.49 -6.98
N ILE A 105 -1.06 -2.26 -7.63
CA ILE A 105 -2.07 -3.09 -6.97
C ILE A 105 -1.44 -4.42 -6.54
N CYS A 106 -1.54 -4.74 -5.26
CA CYS A 106 -1.24 -6.06 -4.72
C CYS A 106 -2.43 -7.01 -4.97
N MET A 107 -2.41 -7.65 -6.12
CA MET A 107 -3.39 -8.68 -6.53
C MET A 107 -3.36 -9.93 -5.63
N PRO A 108 -4.46 -10.71 -5.55
CA PRO A 108 -4.53 -11.95 -4.77
C PRO A 108 -3.41 -12.95 -5.06
N PHE A 109 -3.00 -13.09 -6.33
CA PHE A 109 -1.92 -13.99 -6.72
C PHE A 109 -0.55 -13.61 -6.15
N HIS A 110 -0.32 -12.33 -5.79
CA HIS A 110 0.91 -11.94 -5.10
C HIS A 110 0.95 -12.48 -3.67
N ARG A 111 -0.18 -12.42 -2.95
CA ARG A 111 -0.30 -13.01 -1.60
C ARG A 111 -0.08 -14.51 -1.66
N LEU A 112 -0.70 -15.17 -2.63
CA LEU A 112 -0.53 -16.60 -2.87
C LEU A 112 0.94 -16.96 -3.17
N GLN A 113 1.60 -16.23 -4.07
CA GLN A 113 3.01 -16.44 -4.38
C GLN A 113 3.90 -16.32 -3.14
N ASP A 114 3.66 -15.33 -2.29
CA ASP A 114 4.43 -15.08 -1.07
C ASP A 114 4.28 -16.24 -0.06
N VAL A 115 3.06 -16.75 0.11
CA VAL A 115 2.78 -17.93 0.95
C VAL A 115 3.45 -19.19 0.39
N LEU A 116 3.35 -19.40 -0.92
CA LEU A 116 3.93 -20.58 -1.58
C LEU A 116 5.46 -20.58 -1.50
N GLU A 117 6.10 -19.42 -1.64
CA GLU A 117 7.55 -19.30 -1.53
C GLU A 117 8.05 -19.55 -0.11
N GLU A 118 7.41 -18.97 0.91
CA GLU A 118 7.72 -19.27 2.31
C GLU A 118 7.54 -20.77 2.62
N LYS A 119 6.52 -21.41 2.05
CA LYS A 119 6.31 -22.86 2.19
C LYS A 119 7.42 -23.66 1.52
N ARG A 120 7.81 -23.29 0.29
CA ARG A 120 8.88 -23.96 -0.49
C ARG A 120 10.23 -23.88 0.23
N LEU A 121 10.51 -22.77 0.89
CA LEU A 121 11.77 -22.54 1.60
C LEU A 121 11.94 -23.36 2.89
N ALA A 122 10.85 -23.88 3.47
CA ALA A 122 10.85 -24.66 4.72
C ALA A 122 11.64 -23.95 5.85
N ASP A 123 12.82 -24.45 6.23
CA ASP A 123 13.63 -23.88 7.31
C ASP A 123 14.46 -22.66 6.88
N LYS A 124 14.42 -22.29 5.59
CA LYS A 124 15.17 -21.16 5.00
C LYS A 124 14.27 -19.95 4.68
N LYS A 125 13.15 -19.84 5.39
CA LYS A 125 12.21 -18.70 5.27
C LYS A 125 12.90 -17.38 5.53
N TYR A 126 12.46 -16.34 4.84
CA TYR A 126 12.93 -14.97 5.07
C TYR A 126 11.97 -14.17 5.97
N GLY A 127 10.94 -14.81 6.50
CA GLY A 127 10.04 -14.23 7.49
C GLY A 127 9.06 -13.25 6.87
N SER A 128 8.51 -13.61 5.71
CA SER A 128 7.53 -12.77 5.04
C SER A 128 6.30 -12.49 5.89
N THR A 129 5.69 -11.31 5.71
CA THR A 129 4.34 -11.03 6.23
C THR A 129 3.24 -11.78 5.50
N GLN A 130 3.57 -12.50 4.41
CA GLN A 130 2.63 -13.26 3.57
C GLN A 130 1.51 -12.38 2.99
N ARG A 131 1.81 -11.09 2.81
CA ARG A 131 0.89 -10.09 2.24
C ARG A 131 1.21 -9.75 0.78
N GLY A 132 2.10 -10.50 0.14
CA GLY A 132 2.41 -10.32 -1.28
C GLY A 132 3.36 -9.18 -1.58
N ILE A 133 3.98 -8.55 -0.57
CA ILE A 133 4.83 -7.35 -0.73
C ILE A 133 6.03 -7.62 -1.63
N ALA A 134 6.79 -8.68 -1.38
CA ALA A 134 7.96 -8.98 -2.19
C ALA A 134 7.57 -9.34 -3.63
N PRO A 135 6.56 -10.23 -3.87
CA PRO A 135 6.07 -10.49 -5.22
C PRO A 135 5.57 -9.25 -5.98
N VAL A 136 4.76 -8.38 -5.37
CA VAL A 136 4.23 -7.20 -6.08
C VAL A 136 5.31 -6.17 -6.39
N TYR A 137 6.30 -6.00 -5.51
CA TYR A 137 7.47 -5.16 -5.82
C TYR A 137 8.33 -5.77 -6.92
N ALA A 138 8.54 -7.10 -6.93
CA ALA A 138 9.25 -7.78 -8.02
C ALA A 138 8.55 -7.52 -9.36
N ASP A 139 7.23 -7.73 -9.41
CA ASP A 139 6.40 -7.48 -10.59
C ASP A 139 6.44 -6.02 -11.04
N LYS A 140 6.44 -5.07 -10.10
CA LYS A 140 6.65 -3.64 -10.38
C LYS A 140 7.96 -3.37 -11.10
N TYR A 141 9.07 -3.97 -10.65
CA TYR A 141 10.40 -3.74 -11.23
C TYR A 141 10.61 -4.47 -12.57
N ILE A 142 9.97 -5.62 -12.79
CA ILE A 142 9.97 -6.30 -14.10
C ILE A 142 8.86 -5.80 -15.04
N LYS A 143 8.19 -4.69 -14.68
CA LYS A 143 7.12 -4.03 -15.46
C LYS A 143 5.87 -4.89 -15.72
N LYS A 144 5.56 -5.82 -14.81
CA LYS A 144 4.35 -6.66 -14.81
C LYS A 144 3.35 -6.27 -13.71
N GLY A 145 3.36 -4.99 -13.28
CA GLY A 145 2.43 -4.48 -12.28
C GLY A 145 1.15 -3.90 -12.87
N ILE A 146 0.02 -4.19 -12.21
CA ILE A 146 -1.24 -3.47 -12.39
C ILE A 146 -1.22 -2.25 -11.46
N ARG A 147 -1.69 -1.09 -11.90
CA ARG A 147 -1.66 0.18 -11.18
C ARG A 147 -3.07 0.68 -10.89
N MET A 148 -3.21 1.53 -9.89
CA MET A 148 -4.51 2.14 -9.52
C MET A 148 -5.14 2.90 -10.70
N GLY A 149 -4.33 3.55 -11.54
CA GLY A 149 -4.80 4.26 -12.73
C GLY A 149 -5.38 3.33 -13.80
N ASP A 150 -5.02 2.04 -13.82
CA ASP A 150 -5.63 1.08 -14.76
C ASP A 150 -7.13 0.85 -14.42
N LEU A 151 -7.55 1.07 -13.16
CA LEU A 151 -8.97 0.99 -12.76
C LEU A 151 -9.85 2.05 -13.44
N LEU A 152 -9.25 3.10 -14.01
CA LEU A 152 -9.98 4.14 -14.75
C LEU A 152 -10.42 3.66 -16.14
N ASN A 153 -9.87 2.54 -16.64
CA ASN A 153 -10.23 1.96 -17.93
C ASN A 153 -10.30 0.43 -17.83
N PHE A 154 -11.48 -0.08 -17.47
CA PHE A 154 -11.73 -1.50 -17.26
C PHE A 154 -11.55 -2.38 -18.51
N GLU A 155 -11.77 -1.82 -19.70
CA GLU A 155 -11.57 -2.55 -20.96
C GLU A 155 -10.09 -2.89 -21.15
N THR A 156 -9.21 -1.89 -21.05
CA THR A 156 -7.76 -2.12 -21.15
C THR A 156 -7.19 -2.91 -19.96
N LEU A 157 -7.83 -2.80 -18.79
CA LEU A 157 -7.45 -3.55 -17.60
C LEU A 157 -7.68 -5.05 -17.80
N TYR A 158 -8.78 -5.46 -18.45
CA TYR A 158 -9.08 -6.87 -18.68
C TYR A 158 -7.95 -7.57 -19.45
N ASP A 159 -7.56 -7.02 -20.61
CA ASP A 159 -6.49 -7.60 -21.44
C ASP A 159 -5.16 -7.62 -20.69
N LYS A 160 -4.85 -6.54 -19.97
CA LYS A 160 -3.63 -6.46 -19.15
C LYS A 160 -3.60 -7.51 -18.05
N VAL A 161 -4.71 -7.74 -17.35
CA VAL A 161 -4.82 -8.77 -16.30
C VAL A 161 -4.67 -10.15 -16.92
N LYS A 162 -5.32 -10.41 -18.05
CA LYS A 162 -5.23 -11.67 -18.79
C LYS A 162 -3.77 -12.02 -19.13
N ASP A 163 -3.03 -11.09 -19.73
CA ASP A 163 -1.64 -11.31 -20.14
C ASP A 163 -0.71 -11.55 -18.92
N ILE A 164 -0.90 -10.78 -17.85
CA ILE A 164 -0.12 -10.95 -16.61
C ILE A 164 -0.45 -12.29 -15.94
N LEU A 165 -1.73 -12.67 -15.95
CA LEU A 165 -2.22 -13.88 -15.30
C LEU A 165 -1.74 -15.13 -16.02
N GLU A 166 -1.71 -15.14 -17.37
CA GLU A 166 -1.12 -16.22 -18.16
C GLU A 166 0.34 -16.46 -17.72
N TRP A 167 1.15 -15.40 -17.67
CA TRP A 167 2.53 -15.50 -17.20
C TRP A 167 2.63 -15.95 -15.72
N LYS A 168 1.72 -15.47 -14.86
CA LYS A 168 1.70 -15.86 -13.45
C LYS A 168 1.33 -17.32 -13.25
N ASN A 169 0.35 -17.84 -13.97
CA ASN A 169 -0.05 -19.24 -13.91
C ASN A 169 1.10 -20.16 -14.35
N LEU A 170 1.84 -19.79 -15.41
CA LEU A 170 3.06 -20.52 -15.80
C LEU A 170 4.10 -20.56 -14.66
N MET A 171 4.36 -19.43 -14.00
CA MET A 171 5.31 -19.36 -12.90
C MET A 171 4.82 -20.11 -11.65
N LEU A 172 3.55 -19.96 -11.29
CA LEU A 172 2.95 -20.58 -10.11
C LEU A 172 2.76 -22.10 -10.25
N SER A 173 2.70 -22.63 -11.47
CA SER A 173 2.68 -24.08 -11.73
C SER A 173 3.89 -24.80 -11.11
N GLY A 174 5.04 -24.14 -11.00
CA GLY A 174 6.24 -24.66 -10.34
C GLY A 174 6.08 -24.91 -8.83
N TYR A 175 5.04 -24.35 -8.20
CA TYR A 175 4.65 -24.61 -6.82
C TYR A 175 3.54 -25.66 -6.70
N SER A 176 3.15 -26.31 -7.80
CA SER A 176 1.99 -27.21 -7.87
C SER A 176 0.69 -26.52 -7.45
N CYS A 177 0.57 -25.22 -7.77
CA CYS A 177 -0.64 -24.44 -7.54
C CYS A 177 -1.66 -24.69 -8.66
N GLU A 178 -2.94 -24.73 -8.30
CA GLU A 178 -4.03 -24.70 -9.28
C GLU A 178 -4.01 -23.38 -10.06
N GLU A 179 -4.49 -23.45 -11.30
CA GLU A 179 -4.55 -22.29 -12.18
C GLU A 179 -5.51 -21.25 -11.61
N ILE A 180 -5.07 -19.98 -11.57
CA ILE A 180 -5.91 -18.88 -11.11
C ILE A 180 -6.76 -18.43 -12.28
N GLU A 181 -8.08 -18.42 -12.08
CA GLU A 181 -9.03 -18.02 -13.11
C GLU A 181 -9.09 -16.49 -13.29
N LEU A 182 -9.12 -16.04 -14.55
CA LEU A 182 -9.27 -14.63 -14.90
C LEU A 182 -10.56 -14.03 -14.34
N GLY A 183 -11.67 -14.77 -14.42
CA GLY A 183 -12.98 -14.33 -13.92
C GLY A 183 -12.92 -13.93 -12.44
N ALA A 184 -12.29 -14.74 -11.60
CA ALA A 184 -12.13 -14.46 -10.18
C ALA A 184 -11.28 -13.20 -9.91
N MET A 185 -10.25 -12.94 -10.74
CA MET A 185 -9.44 -11.72 -10.61
C MET A 185 -10.21 -10.47 -11.04
N MET A 186 -11.00 -10.56 -12.10
CA MET A 186 -11.84 -9.46 -12.56
C MET A 186 -12.95 -9.14 -11.55
N GLU A 187 -13.64 -10.15 -11.02
CA GLU A 187 -14.66 -9.98 -9.97
C GLU A 187 -14.06 -9.32 -8.71
N TRP A 188 -12.85 -9.70 -8.32
CA TRP A 188 -12.14 -9.09 -7.20
C TRP A 188 -11.81 -7.61 -7.48
N LEU A 189 -11.36 -7.28 -8.70
CA LEU A 189 -11.09 -5.89 -9.13
C LEU A 189 -12.37 -5.05 -9.19
N GLU A 190 -13.49 -5.62 -9.64
CA GLU A 190 -14.79 -4.93 -9.61
C GLU A 190 -15.23 -4.66 -8.17
N THR A 191 -15.20 -5.69 -7.32
CA THR A 191 -15.67 -5.63 -5.94
C THR A 191 -14.86 -4.64 -5.09
N TYR A 192 -13.53 -4.64 -5.21
CA TYR A 192 -12.65 -3.85 -4.35
C TYR A 192 -11.98 -2.66 -5.04
N GLY A 193 -11.84 -2.69 -6.36
CA GLY A 193 -11.21 -1.60 -7.14
C GLY A 193 -12.17 -0.47 -7.50
N LEU A 194 -13.37 -0.77 -7.98
CA LEU A 194 -14.35 0.27 -8.38
C LEU A 194 -14.68 1.26 -7.25
N PRO A 195 -14.90 0.83 -5.99
CA PRO A 195 -15.14 1.76 -4.88
C PRO A 195 -13.98 2.74 -4.62
N LEU A 196 -12.76 2.40 -5.06
CA LEU A 196 -11.55 3.20 -4.84
C LEU A 196 -11.26 4.17 -5.98
N VAL A 197 -11.91 4.02 -7.15
CA VAL A 197 -11.74 4.91 -8.32
C VAL A 197 -11.88 6.39 -7.98
N PRO A 198 -12.88 6.84 -7.16
CA PRO A 198 -13.01 8.26 -6.81
C PRO A 198 -11.82 8.86 -6.06
N PHE A 199 -10.97 8.03 -5.45
CA PHE A 199 -9.78 8.46 -4.71
C PHE A 199 -8.53 8.55 -5.58
N VAL A 200 -8.56 8.00 -6.81
CA VAL A 200 -7.39 7.89 -7.69
C VAL A 200 -7.15 9.21 -8.41
N GLN A 201 -5.95 9.79 -8.25
CA GLN A 201 -5.55 11.05 -8.90
C GLN A 201 -4.04 11.05 -9.23
N ASP A 202 -3.60 12.00 -10.08
CA ASP A 202 -2.17 12.28 -10.26
C ASP A 202 -1.62 12.98 -9.01
N VAL A 203 -1.01 12.17 -8.14
CA VAL A 203 -0.39 12.65 -6.91
C VAL A 203 0.80 13.57 -7.20
N THR A 204 1.50 13.42 -8.32
CA THR A 204 2.62 14.32 -8.67
C THR A 204 2.12 15.74 -8.85
N GLU A 205 1.05 15.91 -9.62
CA GLU A 205 0.43 17.22 -9.85
C GLU A 205 -0.10 17.83 -8.54
N TYR A 206 -0.82 17.03 -7.75
CA TYR A 206 -1.33 17.45 -6.44
C TYR A 206 -0.20 17.94 -5.52
N MET A 207 0.88 17.16 -5.40
CA MET A 207 2.00 17.51 -4.52
C MET A 207 2.74 18.76 -5.00
N VAL A 208 2.94 18.92 -6.30
CA VAL A 208 3.55 20.15 -6.86
C VAL A 208 2.70 21.37 -6.52
N LYS A 209 1.38 21.28 -6.63
CA LYS A 209 0.45 22.34 -6.23
C LYS A 209 0.54 22.64 -4.73
N ALA A 210 0.49 21.62 -3.87
CA ALA A 210 0.58 21.78 -2.42
C ALA A 210 1.88 22.48 -1.99
N VAL A 211 3.01 22.13 -2.63
CA VAL A 211 4.31 22.80 -2.38
C VAL A 211 4.26 24.27 -2.80
N ARG A 212 3.70 24.60 -3.98
CA ARG A 212 3.54 25.99 -4.45
C ARG A 212 2.65 26.83 -3.52
N GLU A 213 1.61 26.21 -2.96
CA GLU A 213 0.71 26.81 -1.97
C GLU A 213 1.33 26.89 -0.56
N LYS A 214 2.60 26.50 -0.40
CA LYS A 214 3.35 26.51 0.87
C LYS A 214 2.70 25.69 1.99
N LYS A 215 1.95 24.65 1.62
CA LYS A 215 1.35 23.70 2.58
C LYS A 215 2.43 23.05 3.45
N ASN A 216 2.05 22.69 4.67
CA ASN A 216 2.85 21.87 5.56
C ASN A 216 2.65 20.40 5.21
N ILE A 217 3.74 19.74 4.77
CA ILE A 217 3.71 18.37 4.25
C ILE A 217 4.61 17.48 5.11
N MET A 218 4.03 16.39 5.61
CA MET A 218 4.74 15.35 6.34
C MET A 218 4.81 14.06 5.53
N PHE A 219 6.00 13.50 5.42
CA PHE A 219 6.24 12.18 4.83
C PHE A 219 6.31 11.13 5.95
N GLU A 220 5.41 10.16 5.90
CA GLU A 220 5.35 9.03 6.83
C GLU A 220 6.03 7.81 6.19
N ALA A 221 7.16 7.39 6.76
CA ALA A 221 7.80 6.13 6.40
C ALA A 221 7.10 4.95 7.07
N GLN A 222 6.91 3.86 6.33
CA GLN A 222 6.26 2.66 6.89
C GLN A 222 7.25 1.75 7.63
N LEU A 223 8.44 1.53 7.07
CA LEU A 223 9.47 0.66 7.63
C LEU A 223 10.61 1.48 8.26
N GLY A 224 11.56 0.79 8.90
CA GLY A 224 12.83 1.38 9.36
C GLY A 224 13.94 1.17 8.33
N ALA A 225 15.00 1.97 8.41
CA ALA A 225 16.10 2.01 7.46
C ALA A 225 16.79 0.64 7.25
N HIS A 226 16.88 -0.21 8.28
CA HIS A 226 17.48 -1.55 8.15
C HIS A 226 16.59 -2.56 7.42
N LYS A 227 15.30 -2.24 7.21
CA LYS A 227 14.39 -3.02 6.37
C LYS A 227 14.33 -2.54 4.91
N GLU A 228 15.08 -1.50 4.55
CA GLU A 228 15.13 -1.03 3.18
C GLU A 228 16.10 -1.86 2.34
N HIS A 229 15.67 -2.23 1.12
CA HIS A 229 16.40 -3.08 0.19
C HIS A 229 17.88 -2.71 -0.05
N PRO A 230 18.27 -1.43 -0.26
CA PRO A 230 19.68 -1.09 -0.46
C PRO A 230 20.57 -1.34 0.78
N PHE A 231 20.00 -1.28 2.00
CA PHE A 231 20.77 -1.50 3.23
C PHE A 231 20.83 -2.99 3.63
N GLN A 232 19.89 -3.81 3.16
CA GLN A 232 19.90 -5.26 3.37
C GLN A 232 20.93 -5.99 2.49
N ALA A 233 21.25 -5.46 1.31
CA ALA A 233 22.15 -6.12 0.36
C ALA A 233 23.60 -6.27 0.86
N GLY A 234 23.98 -5.62 1.95
CA GLY A 234 25.34 -5.65 2.53
C GLY A 234 25.45 -6.09 3.99
N MET A 235 24.34 -6.44 4.66
CA MET A 235 24.38 -6.85 6.07
C MET A 235 24.27 -8.38 6.21
N PRO A 236 25.10 -9.01 7.08
CA PRO A 236 24.87 -10.41 7.45
C PRO A 236 23.48 -10.53 8.08
N ARG A 237 22.66 -11.43 7.54
CA ARG A 237 21.38 -11.78 8.17
C ARG A 237 21.69 -12.48 9.50
N PRO A 238 21.03 -12.10 10.61
CA PRO A 238 21.19 -12.76 11.91
C PRO A 238 20.76 -14.23 11.86
#